data_AF-A0A1Q5GHF5-F1
#
_entry.id   AF-A0A1Q5GHF5-F1
#
_cell.length_a   1.000
_cell.length_b   1.000
_cell.length_c   1.000
_cell.angle_alpha   90.00
_cell.angle_beta   90.00
_cell.angle_gamma   90.00
#
_symmetry.space_group_name_H-M   'P 1'
#
loop_
_entity.id
_entity.type
_entity.pdbx_description
1 polymer ?
#
loop_
_entity_poly.entity_id
_entity_poly.type
_entity_poly.pdbx_seq_one_letter_code
_entity_poly.pdbx_strand_id
1 'polypeptide(L)'
;MYVCSCFGITEQQVKEHAEAGACTPRKIASVCKAGTDCGGCVRAIQAVLGRGACPRRELLDRKRTPGADSDAAGGDADALAPGAARPARIPEAA
;
A
#
# COMPACT_ATOMS: atom_id res chain seq x y z
N MET A 1 -8.79 13.66 -14.13
CA MET A 1 -8.35 12.41 -14.79
C MET A 1 -8.92 11.22 -14.03
N TYR A 2 -9.29 10.13 -14.72
CA TYR A 2 -9.59 8.83 -14.09
C TYR A 2 -8.30 8.07 -13.80
N VAL A 3 -8.13 7.64 -12.55
CA VAL A 3 -6.99 6.85 -12.09
C VAL A 3 -7.33 5.36 -12.10
N CYS A 4 -8.56 4.97 -11.78
CA CYS A 4 -9.03 3.59 -11.86
C CYS A 4 -10.23 3.50 -12.80
N SER A 5 -10.06 2.82 -13.94
CA SER A 5 -11.15 2.61 -14.90
C SER A 5 -12.17 1.58 -14.42
N CYS A 6 -11.75 0.56 -13.65
CA CYS A 6 -12.64 -0.53 -13.21
C CYS A 6 -13.77 -0.04 -12.29
N PHE A 7 -13.44 0.91 -11.41
CA PHE A 7 -14.38 1.47 -10.43
C PHE A 7 -14.71 2.94 -10.70
N GLY A 8 -14.24 3.50 -11.82
CA GLY A 8 -14.49 4.90 -12.19
C GLY A 8 -13.92 5.93 -11.20
N ILE A 9 -12.78 5.64 -10.58
CA ILE A 9 -12.20 6.52 -9.56
C ILE A 9 -11.32 7.58 -10.21
N THR A 10 -11.55 8.82 -9.84
CA THR A 10 -10.79 9.99 -10.31
C THR A 10 -9.61 10.31 -9.40
N GLU A 11 -8.64 11.04 -9.96
CA GLU A 11 -7.50 11.55 -9.20
C GLU A 11 -7.95 12.48 -8.06
N GLN A 12 -9.02 13.25 -8.27
CA GLN A 12 -9.56 14.15 -7.26
C GLN A 12 -10.13 13.39 -6.07
N GLN A 13 -10.89 12.32 -6.32
CA GLN A 13 -11.37 11.43 -5.26
C GLN A 13 -10.22 10.78 -4.48
N VAL A 14 -9.12 10.41 -5.15
CA VAL A 14 -7.93 9.88 -4.47
C VAL A 14 -7.32 10.93 -3.53
N LYS A 15 -7.25 12.21 -3.96
CA LYS A 15 -6.75 13.32 -3.13
C LYS A 15 -7.67 13.62 -1.95
N GLU A 16 -8.98 13.70 -2.18
CA GLU A 16 -9.98 13.92 -1.12
C GLU A 16 -9.91 12.80 -0.06
N HIS A 17 -9.80 11.54 -0.48
CA HIS A 17 -9.62 10.44 0.47
C HIS A 17 -8.27 10.50 1.19
N ALA A 18 -7.20 10.96 0.54
CA ALA A 18 -5.92 11.16 1.19
C ALA A 18 -5.98 12.24 2.27
N GLU A 19 -6.66 13.36 2.00
CA GLU A 19 -6.94 14.45 2.93
C GLU A 19 -7.82 13.99 4.10
N ALA A 20 -8.80 13.12 3.83
CA ALA A 20 -9.61 12.46 4.86
C ALA A 20 -8.84 11.39 5.68
N GLY A 21 -7.54 11.18 5.40
CA GLY A 21 -6.66 10.30 6.17
C GLY A 21 -6.37 8.93 5.54
N ALA A 22 -6.80 8.69 4.29
CA ALA A 22 -6.48 7.48 3.54
C ALA A 22 -5.20 7.60 2.73
N CYS A 23 -4.09 7.95 3.38
CA CYS A 23 -2.82 8.25 2.72
C CYS A 23 -1.98 6.99 2.38
N THR A 24 -2.60 5.83 2.19
CA THR A 24 -1.94 4.62 1.64
C THR A 24 -2.82 3.96 0.59
N PRO A 25 -2.25 3.31 -0.45
CA PRO A 25 -3.03 2.62 -1.47
C PRO A 25 -4.00 1.59 -0.89
N ARG A 26 -3.59 0.91 0.19
CA ARG A 26 -4.43 -0.06 0.90
C ARG A 26 -5.60 0.61 1.60
N LYS A 27 -5.41 1.79 2.19
CA LYS A 27 -6.51 2.55 2.80
C LYS A 27 -7.44 3.12 1.73
N ILE A 28 -6.89 3.70 0.65
CA ILE A 28 -7.65 4.12 -0.53
C ILE A 28 -8.55 2.98 -1.04
N ALA A 29 -7.97 1.80 -1.25
CA ALA A 29 -8.71 0.60 -1.65
C ALA A 29 -9.85 0.24 -0.68
N SER A 30 -9.68 0.50 0.63
CA SER A 30 -10.70 0.23 1.65
C SER A 30 -11.87 1.21 1.59
N VAL A 31 -11.64 2.48 1.18
CA VAL A 31 -12.70 3.51 1.11
C VAL A 31 -13.40 3.53 -0.25
N CYS A 32 -12.63 3.44 -1.34
CA CYS A 32 -13.14 3.65 -2.70
C CYS A 32 -12.99 2.43 -3.63
N LYS A 33 -12.55 1.28 -3.13
CA LYS A 33 -12.31 0.04 -3.90
C LYS A 33 -11.24 0.10 -4.99
N ALA A 34 -10.59 1.26 -5.21
CA ALA A 34 -9.55 1.39 -6.23
C ALA A 34 -8.41 0.38 -6.00
N GLY A 35 -8.02 -0.33 -7.06
CA GLY A 35 -6.90 -1.30 -7.01
C GLY A 35 -7.25 -2.66 -6.40
N THR A 36 -8.54 -2.98 -6.19
CA THR A 36 -9.00 -4.30 -5.73
C THR A 36 -9.38 -5.27 -6.85
N ASP A 37 -9.42 -4.79 -8.09
CA ASP A 37 -9.72 -5.57 -9.30
C ASP A 37 -8.42 -5.84 -10.09
N CYS A 38 -8.25 -5.28 -11.30
CA CYS A 38 -7.08 -5.52 -12.14
C CYS A 38 -5.75 -4.96 -11.59
N GLY A 39 -5.81 -4.08 -10.59
CA GLY A 39 -4.63 -3.54 -9.89
C GLY A 39 -3.78 -2.54 -10.68
N GLY A 40 -4.07 -2.26 -11.96
CA GLY A 40 -3.23 -1.38 -12.80
C GLY A 40 -3.10 0.06 -12.28
N CYS A 41 -4.11 0.55 -11.55
CA CYS A 41 -4.11 1.89 -10.97
C CYS A 41 -3.23 2.03 -9.70
N VAL A 42 -2.75 0.94 -9.10
CA VAL A 42 -2.06 0.98 -7.80
C VAL A 42 -0.79 1.84 -7.84
N ARG A 43 -0.02 1.78 -8.93
CA ARG A 43 1.20 2.59 -9.10
C ARG A 43 0.89 4.06 -9.33
N ALA A 44 -0.15 4.37 -10.10
CA ALA A 44 -0.63 5.73 -10.28
C ALA A 44 -1.11 6.33 -8.94
N ILE A 45 -1.88 5.57 -8.16
CA ILE A 45 -2.32 5.99 -6.81
C ILE A 45 -1.10 6.25 -5.91
N GLN A 46 -0.08 5.38 -5.92
CA GLN A 46 1.15 5.62 -5.17
C GLN A 46 1.88 6.90 -5.60
N ALA A 47 1.88 7.21 -6.90
CA ALA A 47 2.48 8.45 -7.40
C ALA A 47 1.71 9.69 -6.92
N VAL A 48 0.38 9.65 -6.95
CA VAL A 48 -0.50 10.73 -6.44
C VAL A 48 -0.31 10.96 -4.94
N LEU A 49 -0.18 9.88 -4.16
CA LEU A 49 0.04 9.96 -2.71
C LEU A 49 1.48 10.33 -2.33
N GLY A 50 2.45 10.21 -3.25
CA GLY A 50 3.86 10.46 -2.98
C GLY A 50 4.54 9.42 -2.07
N ARG A 51 5.88 9.47 -2.01
CA ARG A 51 6.73 8.55 -1.22
C ARG A 51 6.75 8.84 0.29
N GLY A 52 5.71 9.42 0.87
CA GLY A 52 5.75 9.76 2.32
C GLY A 52 4.57 10.49 2.93
N ALA A 53 3.48 10.77 2.21
CA ALA A 53 2.40 11.65 2.70
C ALA A 53 1.48 11.02 3.76
N CYS A 54 1.96 10.04 4.52
CA CYS A 54 1.16 9.37 5.54
C CYS A 54 1.76 9.64 6.92
N PRO A 55 0.99 10.18 7.88
CA PRO A 55 1.46 10.45 9.25
C PRO A 55 2.03 9.20 9.94
N ARG A 56 1.68 7.99 9.49
CA ARG A 56 2.30 6.76 9.98
C ARG A 56 3.81 6.73 9.74
N ARG A 57 4.29 7.29 8.61
CA ARG A 57 5.72 7.40 8.33
C ARG A 57 6.38 8.40 9.26
N GLU A 58 5.73 9.54 9.53
CA GLU A 58 6.19 10.50 10.53
C GLU A 58 6.19 9.93 11.97
N LEU A 59 5.20 9.10 12.33
CA LEU A 59 5.18 8.39 13.61
C LEU A 59 6.26 7.29 13.69
N LEU A 60 6.59 6.65 12.57
CA LEU A 60 7.72 5.71 12.49
C LEU A 60 9.07 6.44 12.55
N ASP A 61 9.20 7.59 11.89
CA ASP A 61 10.38 8.47 11.95
C ASP A 61 10.55 9.10 13.35
N ARG A 62 9.47 9.47 14.02
CA ARG A 62 9.51 9.96 15.41
C ARG A 62 9.88 8.88 16.42
N LYS A 63 9.58 7.62 16.13
CA LYS A 63 10.12 6.47 16.87
C LYS A 63 11.60 6.18 16.52
N ARG A 64 12.17 6.88 15.54
CA ARG A 64 13.53 6.70 15.01
C ARG A 64 14.53 7.79 15.46
N THR A 65 14.23 8.62 16.46
CA THR A 65 15.26 9.50 17.05
C THR A 65 16.12 8.78 18.10
N PRO A 66 17.41 9.18 18.24
CA PRO A 66 18.53 8.26 18.18
C PRO A 66 19.23 8.09 19.54
N GLY A 67 19.60 6.84 19.84
CA GLY A 67 20.36 6.51 21.05
C GLY A 67 20.58 5.01 21.20
N ALA A 68 21.26 4.39 20.23
CA ALA A 68 22.07 3.19 20.41
C ALA A 68 22.86 2.96 19.11
N ASP A 69 24.11 3.40 19.17
CA ASP A 69 25.26 3.03 18.37
C ASP A 69 25.33 1.54 17.99
N SER A 70 25.50 1.26 16.70
CA SER A 70 26.64 0.52 16.12
C SER A 70 26.37 0.24 14.63
N ASP A 71 27.41 0.47 13.83
CA ASP A 71 27.58 0.21 12.40
C ASP A 71 26.75 -0.93 11.78
N ALA A 72 26.11 -0.64 10.65
CA ALA A 72 26.29 -1.40 9.41
C ALA A 72 25.54 -0.74 8.24
N ALA A 73 26.26 -0.54 7.14
CA ALA A 73 25.71 -0.35 5.81
C ALA A 73 24.79 -1.53 5.44
N GLY A 74 23.70 -1.27 4.71
CA GLY A 74 22.89 -2.35 4.16
C GLY A 74 21.70 -1.85 3.36
N GLY A 75 21.76 -2.02 2.04
CA GLY A 75 20.59 -1.99 1.19
C GLY A 75 19.75 -3.26 1.32
N ASP A 76 18.73 -3.26 0.48
CA ASP A 76 17.94 -4.38 -0.05
C ASP A 76 16.87 -5.12 0.80
N ALA A 77 15.81 -5.42 0.04
CA ALA A 77 14.89 -6.54 0.05
C ALA A 77 14.24 -7.05 1.35
N ASP A 78 12.90 -7.07 1.23
CA ASP A 78 11.97 -8.12 1.66
C ASP A 78 11.50 -8.20 3.12
N ALA A 79 10.21 -7.96 3.29
CA ALA A 79 9.37 -8.81 4.11
C ALA A 79 7.94 -8.79 3.54
N LEU A 80 7.72 -9.57 2.49
CA LEU A 80 6.41 -10.16 2.24
C LEU A 80 6.24 -11.28 3.28
N ALA A 81 5.25 -11.25 4.19
CA ALA A 81 3.93 -11.79 3.88
C ALA A 81 2.91 -11.49 5.00
N PRO A 82 1.63 -11.27 4.68
CA PRO A 82 0.52 -11.77 5.47
C PRO A 82 0.10 -13.15 4.95
N GLY A 83 0.07 -14.13 5.86
CA GLY A 83 -0.27 -15.51 5.58
C GLY A 83 -1.78 -15.82 5.47
N ALA A 84 -2.00 -17.10 5.13
CA ALA A 84 -3.24 -17.89 5.11
C ALA A 84 -4.21 -17.63 3.93
N ALA A 85 -4.68 -18.61 3.16
CA ALA A 85 -4.41 -20.05 3.07
C ALA A 85 -4.85 -20.51 1.65
N ARG A 86 -4.11 -21.43 1.02
CA ARG A 86 -4.56 -22.07 -0.24
C ARG A 86 -5.39 -23.31 0.11
N PRO A 87 -6.59 -23.55 -0.45
CA PRO A 87 -7.25 -24.84 -0.28
C PRO A 87 -6.45 -25.92 -1.05
N ALA A 88 -6.16 -27.01 -0.36
CA ALA A 88 -5.47 -28.18 -0.90
C ALA A 88 -6.29 -28.81 -2.04
N ARG A 89 -5.67 -29.01 -3.21
CA ARG A 89 -6.18 -29.94 -4.21
C ARG A 89 -5.64 -31.33 -3.88
N ILE A 90 -6.55 -32.28 -3.69
CA ILE A 90 -6.28 -33.70 -3.50
C ILE A 90 -5.93 -34.29 -4.89
N PRO A 91 -4.88 -35.11 -5.04
CA PRO A 91 -4.64 -35.85 -6.28
C PRO A 91 -5.51 -37.10 -6.36
N GLU A 92 -6.25 -37.26 -7.45
CA GLU A 92 -6.99 -38.48 -7.79
C GLU A 92 -5.99 -39.53 -8.32
N ALA A 93 -5.98 -40.70 -7.70
CA ALA A 93 -5.21 -41.86 -8.12
C ALA A 93 -6.17 -43.06 -8.18
N ALA A 94 -6.58 -43.44 -9.40
CA ALA A 94 -6.96 -44.79 -9.83
C ALA A 94 -7.29 -44.77 -11.32
#